data_AF-C0FVA7-F1
#
_entry.id   AF-C0FVA7-F1
#
_cell.length_a   1.000
_cell.length_b   1.000
_cell.length_c   1.000
_cell.angle_alpha   90.00
_cell.angle_beta   90.00
_cell.angle_gamma   90.00
#
_symmetry.space_group_name_H-M   'P 1'
#
loop_
_entity.id
_entity.type
_entity.pdbx_description
1 polymer ?
#
loop_
_entity_poly.entity_id
_entity_poly.type
_entity_poly.pdbx_seq_one_letter_code
_entity_poly.pdbx_strand_id
1 'polypeptide(L)'
;MEYISFLKEVANMRISEKAKKTVSRKTFMAVVVSMMVCLLFVTPVFAASSFYSKTTTKLNAINGGKSTTSSLSSGSIIGSDASITQVKLAINVSSGTDPYTLWIKSPNGSWHSYTGPTSSKIWYLDDFNGENPSGTWQIYIVNSGTTTHGNIYPVSTVTVGLTVYYN
;
A
#
# COMPACT_ATOMS: atom_id res chain seq x y z
N MET A 1 -67.68 -28.71 -26.59
CA MET A 1 -67.08 -27.37 -26.42
C MET A 1 -65.57 -27.39 -26.21
N GLU A 2 -64.92 -28.53 -25.93
CA GLU A 2 -63.47 -28.59 -25.64
C GLU A 2 -62.54 -28.57 -26.87
N TYR A 3 -63.00 -29.05 -28.03
CA TYR A 3 -62.16 -29.09 -29.24
C TYR A 3 -61.80 -27.68 -29.77
N ILE A 4 -62.70 -26.70 -29.58
CA ILE A 4 -62.50 -25.33 -30.06
C ILE A 4 -61.52 -24.56 -29.14
N SER A 5 -61.50 -24.83 -27.83
CA SER A 5 -60.51 -24.20 -26.93
C SER A 5 -59.11 -24.75 -27.19
N PHE A 6 -58.97 -26.07 -27.39
CA PHE A 6 -57.69 -26.70 -27.71
C PHE A 6 -57.08 -26.14 -29.00
N LEU A 7 -57.89 -25.95 -30.05
CA LEU A 7 -57.42 -25.37 -31.30
C LEU A 7 -56.98 -23.90 -31.17
N LYS A 8 -57.64 -23.11 -30.31
CA LYS A 8 -57.20 -21.72 -30.03
C LYS A 8 -55.87 -21.67 -29.27
N GLU A 9 -55.65 -22.59 -28.35
CA GLU A 9 -54.42 -22.63 -27.55
C GLU A 9 -53.22 -23.11 -28.38
N VAL A 10 -53.43 -24.11 -29.25
CA VAL A 10 -52.41 -24.55 -30.23
C VAL A 10 -52.10 -23.44 -31.24
N ALA A 11 -53.12 -22.69 -31.71
CA ALA A 11 -52.89 -21.55 -32.60
C ALA A 11 -52.06 -20.43 -31.91
N ASN A 12 -52.37 -20.10 -30.66
CA ASN A 12 -51.60 -19.12 -29.90
C ASN A 12 -50.16 -19.57 -29.62
N MET A 13 -49.93 -20.86 -29.32
CA MET A 13 -48.59 -21.42 -29.17
C MET A 13 -47.78 -21.31 -30.48
N ARG A 14 -48.40 -21.63 -31.62
CA ARG A 14 -47.76 -21.51 -32.95
C ARG A 14 -47.43 -20.08 -33.34
N ILE A 15 -48.24 -19.10 -32.91
CA ILE A 15 -47.99 -17.67 -33.14
C ILE A 15 -46.84 -17.18 -32.24
N SER A 16 -46.77 -17.67 -30.99
CA SER A 16 -45.68 -17.38 -30.05
C SER A 16 -44.32 -17.90 -30.53
N GLU A 17 -44.24 -19.12 -31.07
CA GLU A 17 -43.00 -19.68 -31.63
C GLU A 17 -42.48 -18.87 -32.84
N LYS A 18 -43.39 -18.34 -33.68
CA LYS A 18 -43.02 -17.52 -34.85
C LYS A 18 -42.52 -16.13 -34.47
N ALA A 19 -42.72 -15.68 -33.23
CA ALA A 19 -42.26 -14.37 -32.75
C ALA A 19 -40.84 -14.39 -32.17
N LYS A 20 -40.11 -15.52 -32.25
CA LYS A 20 -38.71 -15.59 -31.83
C LYS A 20 -37.83 -14.83 -32.82
N LYS A 21 -37.73 -13.52 -32.58
CA LYS A 21 -37.02 -12.50 -33.35
C LYS A 21 -35.59 -12.97 -33.65
N THR A 22 -35.33 -13.32 -34.91
CA THR A 22 -33.99 -13.55 -35.44
C THR A 22 -33.21 -12.25 -35.32
N VAL A 23 -32.32 -12.17 -34.33
CA VAL A 23 -31.39 -11.04 -34.20
C VAL A 23 -30.49 -11.06 -35.43
N SER A 24 -30.59 -10.01 -36.26
CA SER A 24 -29.74 -9.84 -37.43
C SER A 24 -28.27 -9.86 -37.00
N ARG A 25 -27.42 -10.62 -37.72
CA ARG A 25 -25.98 -10.70 -37.48
C ARG A 25 -25.32 -9.30 -37.42
N LYS A 26 -25.88 -8.33 -38.15
CA LYS A 26 -25.45 -6.91 -38.11
C LYS A 26 -25.73 -6.24 -36.76
N THR A 27 -26.88 -6.51 -36.15
CA THR A 27 -27.25 -5.99 -34.83
C THR A 27 -26.43 -6.66 -33.73
N PHE A 28 -26.17 -7.97 -33.84
CA PHE A 28 -25.29 -8.67 -32.90
C PHE A 28 -23.85 -8.14 -32.98
N MET A 29 -23.31 -7.95 -34.19
CA MET A 29 -21.98 -7.36 -34.38
C MET A 29 -21.89 -5.93 -33.86
N ALA A 30 -22.93 -5.10 -34.07
CA ALA A 30 -22.95 -3.73 -33.53
C ALA A 30 -22.91 -3.70 -31.99
N VAL A 31 -23.62 -4.61 -31.33
CA VAL A 31 -23.59 -4.73 -29.86
C VAL A 31 -22.23 -5.22 -29.38
N VAL A 32 -21.62 -6.22 -30.03
CA VAL A 32 -20.29 -6.71 -29.67
C VAL A 32 -19.23 -5.63 -29.86
N VAL A 33 -19.27 -4.87 -30.96
CA VAL A 33 -18.36 -3.74 -31.19
C VAL A 33 -18.57 -2.66 -30.13
N SER A 34 -19.82 -2.31 -29.81
CA SER A 34 -20.11 -1.34 -28.73
C SER A 34 -19.59 -1.82 -27.38
N MET A 35 -19.73 -3.10 -27.06
CA MET A 35 -19.28 -3.68 -25.78
C MET A 35 -17.75 -3.76 -25.72
N MET A 36 -17.10 -4.11 -26.82
CA MET A 36 -15.62 -4.09 -26.93
C MET A 36 -15.08 -2.66 -26.83
N VAL A 37 -15.76 -1.66 -27.43
CA VAL A 37 -15.42 -0.24 -27.26
C VAL A 37 -15.57 0.18 -25.79
N CYS A 38 -16.64 -0.23 -25.10
CA CYS A 38 -16.78 0.03 -23.67
C CYS A 38 -15.66 -0.60 -22.83
N LEU A 39 -15.19 -1.80 -23.19
CA LEU A 39 -14.08 -2.47 -22.48
C LEU A 39 -12.71 -1.81 -22.76
N LEU A 40 -12.53 -1.17 -23.92
CA LEU A 40 -11.31 -0.40 -24.23
C LEU A 40 -11.22 0.93 -23.46
N PHE A 41 -12.33 1.40 -22.87
CA PHE A 41 -12.35 2.53 -21.92
C PHE A 41 -12.19 2.11 -20.46
N VAL A 42 -12.30 0.81 -20.15
CA VAL A 42 -11.96 0.27 -18.82
C VAL A 42 -10.50 -0.14 -18.85
N THR A 43 -9.61 0.83 -19.01
CA THR A 43 -8.22 0.59 -18.61
C THR A 43 -8.23 0.40 -17.10
N PRO A 44 -7.59 -0.66 -16.56
CA PRO A 44 -7.27 -0.65 -15.14
C PRO A 44 -6.36 0.56 -14.92
N VAL A 45 -6.81 1.55 -14.15
CA VAL A 45 -5.91 2.51 -13.52
C VAL A 45 -5.02 1.68 -12.58
N PHE A 46 -3.87 1.28 -13.09
CA PHE A 46 -2.73 1.06 -12.23
C PHE A 46 -2.36 2.46 -11.73
N ALA A 47 -2.71 2.76 -10.48
CA ALA A 47 -2.17 3.93 -9.82
C ALA A 47 -0.65 3.82 -9.93
N ALA A 48 -0.03 4.77 -10.65
CA ALA A 48 1.42 4.84 -10.74
C ALA A 48 1.95 5.24 -9.37
N SER A 49 2.33 4.25 -8.55
CA SER A 49 2.91 4.51 -7.24
C SER A 49 4.28 5.14 -7.43
N SER A 50 4.41 6.41 -7.08
CA SER A 50 5.69 7.09 -6.97
C SER A 50 6.36 6.73 -5.66
N PHE A 51 7.68 6.91 -5.59
CA PHE A 51 8.41 6.67 -4.34
C PHE A 51 9.62 7.57 -4.19
N TYR A 52 10.05 7.75 -2.94
CA TYR A 52 11.37 8.28 -2.63
C TYR A 52 12.05 7.45 -1.56
N SER A 53 13.38 7.52 -1.54
CA SER A 53 14.20 6.78 -0.57
C SER A 53 15.26 7.68 0.05
N LYS A 54 15.49 7.52 1.36
CA LYS A 54 16.46 8.26 2.17
C LYS A 54 16.99 7.35 3.28
N THR A 55 18.19 7.63 3.77
CA THR A 55 18.83 6.84 4.83
C THR A 55 19.22 7.74 5.98
N THR A 56 19.01 7.29 7.22
CA THR A 56 19.47 8.02 8.40
C THR A 56 20.98 8.07 8.47
N THR A 57 21.50 9.02 9.24
CA THR A 57 22.84 8.85 9.80
C THR A 57 22.87 7.64 10.74
N LYS A 58 24.06 7.18 11.11
CA LYS A 58 24.20 6.12 12.11
C LYS A 58 23.60 6.59 13.43
N LEU A 59 22.59 5.87 13.91
CA LEU A 59 21.91 6.11 15.17
C LEU A 59 22.59 5.26 16.25
N ASN A 60 23.15 5.93 17.26
CA ASN A 60 23.77 5.28 18.41
C ASN A 60 23.03 5.69 19.68
N ALA A 61 22.52 4.70 20.42
CA ALA A 61 21.89 4.89 21.73
C ALA A 61 22.62 4.04 22.77
N ILE A 62 22.83 4.61 23.96
CA ILE A 62 23.64 4.00 25.01
C ILE A 62 22.86 4.02 26.32
N ASN A 63 22.85 2.90 27.03
CA ASN A 63 22.43 2.75 28.42
C ASN A 63 21.03 3.35 28.73
N GLY A 64 20.00 2.91 28.02
CA GLY A 64 18.63 3.44 28.19
C GLY A 64 18.38 4.77 27.47
N GLY A 65 19.43 5.38 26.92
CA GLY A 65 19.36 6.70 26.32
C GLY A 65 18.78 6.72 24.90
N LYS A 66 18.41 7.93 24.47
CA LYS A 66 17.95 8.25 23.12
C LYS A 66 19.14 8.59 22.21
N SER A 67 19.13 8.10 20.97
CA SER A 67 20.10 8.52 19.95
C SER A 67 19.88 9.96 19.49
N THR A 68 20.83 10.49 18.73
CA THR A 68 20.56 11.65 17.88
C THR A 68 19.33 11.39 16.99
N THR A 69 18.56 12.44 16.71
CA THR A 69 17.41 12.36 15.81
C THR A 69 17.85 12.68 14.40
N SER A 70 17.60 11.77 13.47
CA SER A 70 17.86 11.96 12.04
C SER A 70 16.62 12.54 11.36
N SER A 71 16.81 13.63 10.63
CA SER A 71 15.75 14.28 9.84
C SER A 71 15.91 13.91 8.36
N LEU A 72 14.87 13.34 7.76
CA LEU A 72 14.87 12.91 6.36
C LEU A 72 13.81 13.71 5.58
N SER A 73 14.26 14.57 4.67
CA SER A 73 13.36 15.34 3.81
C SER A 73 12.91 14.51 2.61
N SER A 74 11.61 14.59 2.29
CA SER A 74 11.01 13.99 1.10
C SER A 74 11.56 14.58 -0.20
N GLY A 75 12.00 15.85 -0.17
CA GLY A 75 12.23 16.65 -1.37
C GLY A 75 10.92 16.97 -2.09
N SER A 76 11.00 17.25 -3.39
CA SER A 76 9.83 17.52 -4.22
C SER A 76 9.00 16.26 -4.46
N ILE A 77 7.71 16.35 -4.19
CA ILE A 77 6.72 15.31 -4.45
C ILE A 77 5.94 15.63 -5.72
N ILE A 78 5.62 14.60 -6.50
CA ILE A 78 4.80 14.73 -7.70
C ILE A 78 3.32 14.64 -7.29
N GLY A 79 2.51 15.59 -7.73
CA GLY A 79 1.08 15.67 -7.41
C GLY A 79 0.79 16.55 -6.19
N SER A 80 -0.32 17.30 -6.25
CA SER A 80 -0.77 18.22 -5.19
C SER A 80 -1.36 17.49 -3.99
N ASP A 81 -1.99 16.34 -4.24
CA ASP A 81 -2.80 15.60 -3.26
C ASP A 81 -2.23 14.20 -3.03
N ALA A 82 -0.91 14.13 -2.98
CA ALA A 82 -0.20 12.87 -2.81
C ALA A 82 -0.53 12.22 -1.45
N SER A 83 -0.69 10.90 -1.45
CA SER A 83 -1.02 10.13 -0.25
C SER A 83 -0.11 8.93 -0.11
N ILE A 84 0.47 8.74 1.08
CA ILE A 84 1.26 7.55 1.40
C ILE A 84 0.40 6.31 1.24
N THR A 85 0.96 5.29 0.59
CA THR A 85 0.34 3.97 0.40
C THR A 85 1.09 2.86 1.12
N GLN A 86 2.39 3.04 1.37
CA GLN A 86 3.20 2.12 2.14
C GLN A 86 4.53 2.75 2.55
N VAL A 87 5.05 2.36 3.71
CA VAL A 87 6.42 2.70 4.12
C VAL A 87 7.25 1.43 4.26
N LYS A 88 8.40 1.40 3.60
CA LYS A 88 9.40 0.33 3.73
C LYS A 88 10.60 0.82 4.53
N LEU A 89 11.02 0.02 5.51
CA LEU A 89 12.22 0.27 6.31
C LEU A 89 13.25 -0.84 6.08
N ALA A 90 14.44 -0.47 5.63
CA ALA A 90 15.62 -1.32 5.62
C ALA A 90 16.47 -1.00 6.85
N ILE A 91 16.35 -1.82 7.90
CA ILE A 91 17.03 -1.62 9.17
C ILE A 91 18.34 -2.40 9.13
N ASN A 92 19.46 -1.69 9.17
CA ASN A 92 20.80 -2.25 9.23
C ASN A 92 21.29 -2.19 10.67
N VAL A 93 21.44 -3.35 11.29
CA VAL A 93 21.79 -3.48 12.70
C VAL A 93 23.25 -3.89 12.82
N SER A 94 24.01 -3.15 13.63
CA SER A 94 25.40 -3.51 13.90
C SER A 94 25.46 -4.73 14.81
N SER A 95 26.45 -5.60 14.60
CA SER A 95 26.72 -6.73 15.48
C SER A 95 26.87 -6.27 16.94
N GLY A 96 26.32 -7.05 17.88
CA GLY A 96 26.33 -6.72 19.31
C GLY A 96 25.35 -5.62 19.71
N THR A 97 24.43 -5.20 18.83
CA THR A 97 23.35 -4.27 19.20
C THR A 97 22.45 -4.90 20.26
N ASP A 98 22.40 -4.25 21.42
CA ASP A 98 21.47 -4.56 22.49
C ASP A 98 20.03 -4.12 22.12
N PRO A 99 18.99 -4.63 22.79
CA PRO A 99 17.60 -4.28 22.52
C PRO A 99 17.33 -2.77 22.53
N TYR A 100 16.44 -2.32 21.64
CA TYR A 100 16.06 -0.93 21.48
C TYR A 100 14.63 -0.78 20.94
N THR A 101 14.09 0.43 21.06
CA THR A 101 12.86 0.86 20.39
C THR A 101 13.19 1.84 19.28
N LEU A 102 12.63 1.63 18.09
CA LEU A 102 12.71 2.53 16.95
C LEU A 102 11.50 3.47 16.96
N TRP A 103 11.75 4.77 16.85
CA TRP A 103 10.73 5.82 16.81
C TRP A 103 10.76 6.54 15.48
N ILE A 104 9.58 6.77 14.90
CA ILE A 104 9.41 7.39 13.59
C ILE A 104 8.29 8.42 13.68
N LYS A 105 8.59 9.65 13.25
CA LYS A 105 7.62 10.72 13.02
C LYS A 105 7.40 10.90 11.54
N SER A 106 6.15 10.92 11.11
CA SER A 106 5.79 11.32 9.76
C SER A 106 5.85 12.84 9.56
N PRO A 107 5.81 13.32 8.30
CA PRO A 107 5.70 14.75 7.99
C PRO A 107 4.43 15.39 8.54
N ASN A 108 3.32 14.65 8.62
CA ASN A 108 2.08 15.08 9.26
C ASN A 108 2.21 15.22 10.79
N GLY A 109 3.26 14.64 11.36
CA GLY A 109 3.60 14.77 12.77
C GLY A 109 3.18 13.60 13.64
N SER A 110 2.61 12.53 13.06
CA SER A 110 2.24 11.30 13.78
C SER A 110 3.49 10.54 14.22
N TRP A 111 3.50 10.07 15.47
CA TRP A 111 4.60 9.28 16.04
C TRP A 111 4.19 7.81 16.16
N HIS A 112 5.04 6.92 15.66
CA HIS A 112 4.91 5.48 15.85
C HIS A 112 6.22 4.89 16.39
N SER A 113 6.10 3.87 17.22
CA SER A 113 7.22 3.18 17.86
C SER A 113 7.16 1.68 17.64
N TYR A 114 8.32 1.06 17.43
CA TYR A 114 8.45 -0.37 17.15
C TYR A 114 9.61 -0.97 17.93
N THR A 115 9.44 -2.18 18.46
CA THR A 115 10.55 -2.94 19.05
C THR A 115 11.57 -3.28 17.97
N GLY A 116 12.77 -2.71 18.07
CA GLY A 116 13.82 -2.85 17.07
C GLY A 116 14.35 -4.29 16.94
N PRO A 117 14.69 -4.75 15.73
CA PRO A 117 15.26 -6.08 15.55
C PRO A 117 16.72 -6.10 16.01
N THR A 118 17.17 -7.24 16.53
CA THR A 118 18.58 -7.49 16.90
C THR A 118 19.45 -7.91 15.72
N SER A 119 18.86 -8.10 14.54
CA SER A 119 19.54 -8.36 13.26
C SER A 119 18.93 -7.54 12.14
N SER A 120 19.71 -7.31 11.07
CA SER A 120 19.24 -6.52 9.93
C SER A 120 17.99 -7.12 9.29
N LYS A 121 16.99 -6.28 9.03
CA LYS A 121 15.67 -6.72 8.55
C LYS A 121 14.99 -5.65 7.71
N ILE A 122 14.12 -6.10 6.80
CA ILE A 122 13.21 -5.23 6.07
C ILE A 122 11.83 -5.32 6.69
N TRP A 123 11.21 -4.16 6.93
CA TRP A 123 9.82 -4.03 7.35
C TRP A 123 9.00 -3.25 6.34
N TYR A 124 7.70 -3.55 6.32
CA TYR A 124 6.68 -2.79 5.64
C TYR A 124 5.68 -2.34 6.69
N LEU A 125 5.36 -1.05 6.68
CA LEU A 125 4.49 -0.38 7.63
C LEU A 125 3.34 0.26 6.87
N ASP A 126 2.15 0.05 7.41
CA ASP A 126 0.89 0.60 6.87
C ASP A 126 0.33 1.70 7.80
N ASP A 127 0.96 1.94 8.95
CA ASP A 127 0.53 2.90 9.97
C ASP A 127 0.45 4.35 9.48
N PHE A 128 1.17 4.68 8.40
CA PHE A 128 1.24 6.01 7.80
C PHE A 128 0.37 6.15 6.55
N ASN A 129 -0.42 5.14 6.19
CA ASN A 129 -1.21 5.15 4.97
C ASN A 129 -2.29 6.24 5.03
N GLY A 130 -2.43 7.00 3.94
CA GLY A 130 -3.33 8.16 3.87
C GLY A 130 -2.71 9.48 4.28
N GLU A 131 -1.51 9.47 4.88
CA GLU A 131 -0.84 10.72 5.28
C GLU A 131 -0.17 11.42 4.09
N ASN A 132 0.09 12.72 4.24
CA ASN A 132 0.80 13.48 3.23
C ASN A 132 2.28 13.05 3.22
N PRO A 133 2.82 12.58 2.08
CA PRO A 133 4.21 12.14 1.97
C PRO A 133 5.22 13.28 1.98
N SER A 134 4.78 14.53 1.84
CA SER A 134 5.63 15.71 1.71
C SER A 134 6.04 16.28 3.06
N GLY A 135 7.34 16.50 3.24
CA GLY A 135 7.92 17.17 4.39
C GLY A 135 9.07 16.37 5.01
N THR A 136 9.22 16.47 6.33
CA THR A 136 10.38 15.90 7.03
C THR A 136 9.97 14.79 7.96
N TRP A 137 10.54 13.61 7.75
CA TRP A 137 10.49 12.51 8.70
C TRP A 137 11.52 12.69 9.80
N GLN A 138 11.22 12.22 11.00
CA GLN A 138 12.17 12.17 12.10
C GLN A 138 12.31 10.74 12.60
N ILE A 139 13.54 10.25 12.69
CA ILE A 139 13.82 8.88 13.12
C ILE A 139 14.88 8.90 14.21
N TYR A 140 14.65 8.17 15.29
CA TYR A 140 15.64 7.93 16.34
C TYR A 140 15.41 6.56 16.99
N ILE A 141 16.38 6.11 17.78
CA ILE A 141 16.23 4.92 18.62
C ILE A 141 16.39 5.26 20.09
N VAL A 142 15.84 4.42 20.95
CA VAL A 142 16.05 4.44 22.40
C VAL A 142 16.54 3.05 22.80
N ASN A 143 17.74 2.97 23.39
CA ASN A 143 18.26 1.70 23.92
C ASN A 143 17.40 1.28 25.13
N SER A 144 17.19 -0.02 25.34
CA SER A 144 16.30 -0.51 26.41
C SER A 144 16.95 -0.50 27.81
N GLY A 145 18.23 -0.15 27.95
CA GLY A 145 18.95 -0.16 29.22
C GLY A 145 19.36 -1.56 29.70
N THR A 146 19.11 -2.59 28.88
CA THR A 146 19.45 -3.98 29.16
C THR A 146 20.38 -4.52 28.11
N THR A 147 21.34 -5.36 28.49
CA THR A 147 22.24 -6.03 27.54
C THR A 147 21.86 -7.50 27.36
N THR A 148 22.06 -8.01 26.14
CA THR A 148 22.05 -9.45 25.85
C THR A 148 23.45 -10.02 25.64
N HIS A 149 24.48 -9.19 25.82
CA HIS A 149 25.87 -9.48 25.47
C HIS A 149 26.82 -9.36 26.68
N GLY A 150 26.30 -9.07 27.87
CA GLY A 150 27.10 -8.92 29.10
C GLY A 150 27.87 -7.61 29.20
N ASN A 151 27.54 -6.62 28.36
CA ASN A 151 28.14 -5.28 28.41
C ASN A 151 27.70 -4.52 29.67
N ILE A 152 28.63 -3.85 30.36
CA ILE A 152 28.32 -2.98 31.51
C ILE A 152 27.42 -1.81 31.07
N TYR A 153 27.65 -1.29 29.87
CA TYR A 153 26.83 -0.26 29.24
C TYR A 153 26.20 -0.83 27.97
N PRO A 154 24.89 -1.08 27.96
CA PRO A 154 24.20 -1.56 26.77
C PRO A 154 24.28 -0.54 25.64
N VAL A 155 24.49 -1.01 24.40
CA VAL A 155 24.62 -0.14 23.22
C VAL A 155 23.79 -0.67 22.07
N SER A 156 23.04 0.23 21.43
CA SER A 156 22.30 -0.09 20.21
C SER A 156 22.77 0.81 19.07
N THR A 157 23.18 0.19 17.97
CA THR A 157 23.72 0.91 16.80
C THR A 157 23.03 0.46 15.52
N VAL A 158 22.31 1.39 14.89
CA VAL A 158 21.54 1.08 13.67
C VAL A 158 21.61 2.17 12.63
N THR A 159 21.39 1.80 11.37
CA THR A 159 21.13 2.71 10.26
C THR A 159 19.84 2.31 9.58
N VAL A 160 18.92 3.25 9.35
CA VAL A 160 17.60 2.97 8.79
C VAL A 160 17.48 3.59 7.40
N GLY A 161 17.22 2.75 6.38
CA GLY A 161 16.78 3.20 5.06
C GLY A 161 15.26 3.28 5.02
N LEU A 162 14.72 4.48 4.82
CA LEU A 162 13.30 4.77 4.65
C LEU A 162 12.98 4.86 3.16
N THR A 163 11.99 4.09 2.70
CA THR A 163 11.40 4.23 1.37
C THR A 163 9.90 4.44 1.51
N VAL A 164 9.38 5.51 0.96
CA VAL A 164 7.97 5.89 1.06
C VAL A 164 7.34 5.76 -0.32
N TYR A 165 6.31 4.95 -0.42
CA TYR A 165 5.47 4.80 -1.61
C TYR A 165 4.23 5.66 -1.45
N TYR A 166 3.84 6.34 -2.52
CA TYR A 166 2.69 7.24 -2.53
C TYR A 166 2.03 7.29 -3.92
N ASN A 167 0.77 7.69 -3.95
CA ASN A 167 0.02 7.96 -5.18
C ASN A 167 -0.37 9.43 -5.25
#